data_AF-A0A7W0PW53-F1
#
_entry.id   AF-A0A7W0PW53-F1
#
_cell.length_a   1.000
_cell.length_b   1.000
_cell.length_c   1.000
_cell.angle_alpha   90.00
_cell.angle_beta   90.00
_cell.angle_gamma   90.00
#
_symmetry.space_group_name_H-M   'P 1'
#
loop_
_entity.id
_entity.type
_entity.pdbx_description
1 polymer ?
#
loop_
_entity_poly.entity_id
_entity_poly.type
_entity_poly.pdbx_seq_one_letter_code
_entity_poly.pdbx_strand_id
1 'polypeptide(L)' 'MDDESTPEAEDERPPICPACGVTMGIVVDEDGTMRYVCLECGFSDETTR' A
#
# COMPACT_ATOMS: atom_id res chain seq x y z
N MET A 1 15.44 25.12 -20.74
CA MET A 1 16.15 24.07 -20.01
C MET A 1 15.24 22.87 -19.97
N ASP A 2 15.76 21.77 -20.47
CA ASP A 2 15.12 20.50 -20.73
C ASP A 2 14.47 19.88 -19.48
N ASP A 3 13.22 19.48 -19.67
CA ASP A 3 12.55 18.28 -19.17
C ASP A 3 13.36 17.42 -18.17
N GLU A 4 13.19 17.67 -16.86
CA GLU A 4 13.52 16.70 -15.83
C GLU A 4 12.25 15.93 -15.48
N SER A 5 11.80 15.08 -16.42
CA SER A 5 10.85 14.02 -16.12
C SER A 5 11.56 13.03 -15.20
N THR A 6 11.49 13.25 -13.89
CA THR A 6 11.93 12.27 -12.88
C THR A 6 11.15 10.97 -13.08
N PRO A 7 11.79 9.87 -13.56
CA PRO A 7 11.18 8.56 -13.45
C PRO A 7 11.30 8.18 -11.96
N GLU A 8 10.20 7.98 -11.23
CA GLU A 8 9.88 6.72 -10.53
C GLU A 8 8.89 6.98 -9.37
N ALA A 9 7.99 7.97 -9.49
CA ALA A 9 6.85 8.11 -8.57
C ALA A 9 5.62 7.35 -9.12
N GLU A 10 5.89 6.24 -9.81
CA GLU A 10 4.87 5.37 -10.37
C GLU A 10 4.39 4.47 -9.23
N ASP A 11 3.19 4.76 -8.72
CA ASP A 11 2.38 3.90 -7.85
C ASP A 11 2.64 3.93 -6.32
N GLU A 12 2.78 5.12 -5.73
CA GLU A 12 2.49 5.33 -4.29
C GLU A 12 0.99 5.24 -3.94
N ARG A 13 0.12 4.91 -4.90
CA ARG A 13 -1.30 4.70 -4.62
C ARG A 13 -1.45 3.39 -3.86
N PRO A 14 -1.99 3.40 -2.63
CA PRO A 14 -2.16 2.18 -1.85
C PRO A 14 -2.98 1.16 -2.65
N PRO A 15 -2.63 -0.13 -2.59
CA PRO A 15 -3.38 -1.17 -3.28
C PRO A 15 -4.85 -1.18 -2.84
N ILE A 16 -5.72 -1.64 -3.73
CA ILE A 16 -7.13 -1.86 -3.42
C ILE A 16 -7.27 -3.24 -2.75
N CYS A 17 -8.02 -3.29 -1.66
CA CYS A 17 -8.31 -4.53 -0.94
C CYS A 17 -9.08 -5.50 -1.86
N PRO A 18 -8.55 -6.71 -2.13
CA PRO A 18 -9.21 -7.68 -3.00
C PRO A 18 -10.51 -8.26 -2.40
N ALA A 19 -10.72 -8.10 -1.08
CA ALA A 19 -11.91 -8.63 -0.40
C ALA A 19 -13.14 -7.71 -0.52
N CYS A 20 -12.96 -6.39 -0.45
CA CYS A 20 -14.06 -5.42 -0.43
C CYS A 20 -13.96 -4.28 -1.45
N GLY A 21 -12.83 -4.14 -2.16
CA GLY A 21 -12.67 -3.13 -3.21
C GLY A 21 -12.36 -1.71 -2.73
N VAL A 22 -12.07 -1.53 -1.43
CA VAL A 22 -11.68 -0.24 -0.84
C VAL A 22 -10.17 -0.06 -0.82
N THR A 23 -9.69 1.17 -0.77
CA THR A 23 -8.26 1.49 -0.67
C THR A 23 -7.67 0.97 0.65
N MET A 24 -6.55 0.25 0.59
CA MET A 24 -5.84 -0.23 1.78
C MET A 24 -5.09 0.92 2.46
N GLY A 25 -4.96 0.85 3.79
CA GLY A 25 -4.13 1.74 4.57
C GLY A 25 -2.73 1.14 4.77
N ILE A 26 -1.74 2.01 4.99
CA ILE A 26 -0.40 1.61 5.44
C ILE A 26 -0.39 1.71 6.97
N VAL A 27 -0.01 0.62 7.63
CA VAL A 27 0.31 0.65 9.06
C VAL A 27 1.79 0.32 9.24
N VAL A 28 2.42 1.02 10.17
CA VAL A 28 3.83 0.83 10.53
C VAL A 28 3.85 0.17 11.91
N ASP A 29 4.40 -1.03 11.98
CA ASP A 29 4.56 -1.75 13.23
C ASP A 29 5.70 -1.18 14.09
N GLU A 30 5.77 -1.57 15.36
CA GLU A 30 6.81 -1.12 16.29
C GLU A 30 8.24 -1.45 15.82
N ASP A 31 8.38 -2.52 15.02
CA ASP A 31 9.64 -2.94 14.39
C ASP A 31 10.01 -2.11 13.14
N GLY A 32 9.17 -1.16 12.72
CA GLY A 32 9.36 -0.34 11.52
C GLY A 32 8.93 -1.03 10.22
N THR A 33 8.32 -2.21 10.30
CA THR A 33 7.73 -2.90 9.15
C THR A 33 6.49 -2.17 8.66
N MET A 34 6.43 -1.86 7.36
CA MET A 34 5.25 -1.28 6.73
C MET A 34 4.42 -2.40 6.11
N ARG A 35 3.14 -2.48 6.49
CA ARG A 35 2.19 -3.45 5.93
C ARG A 35 0.94 -2.76 5.43
N TYR A 36 0.42 -3.27 4.32
CA TYR A 36 -0.86 -2.83 3.78
C TYR A 36 -1.98 -3.63 4.44
N VAL A 37 -2.90 -2.91 5.09
CA VAL A 37 -4.07 -3.49 5.75
C VAL A 37 -5.34 -2.77 5.32
N CYS A 38 -6.38 -3.54 5.03
CA CYS A 38 -7.70 -2.98 4.81
C CYS A 38 -8.32 -2.56 6.14
N LEU A 39 -8.53 -1.26 6.34
CA LEU A 39 -9.11 -0.71 7.57
C LEU A 39 -10.62 -1.01 7.72
N GLU A 40 -11.29 -1.39 6.64
CA GLU A 40 -12.72 -1.74 6.65
C GLU A 40 -12.98 -3.20 7.08
N CYS A 41 -12.26 -4.16 6.49
CA CYS A 41 -12.51 -5.60 6.71
C CYS A 41 -11.37 -6.34 7.43
N GLY A 42 -10.25 -5.66 7.74
CA GLY A 42 -9.09 -6.24 8.41
C GLY A 42 -8.22 -7.16 7.53
N PHE A 43 -8.40 -7.13 6.21
CA PHE A 43 -7.61 -7.95 5.28
C PHE A 43 -6.15 -7.45 5.20
N SER A 44 -5.18 -8.35 5.37
CA SER A 44 -3.76 -8.07 5.20
C SER A 44 -3.10 -9.16 4.34
N ASP A 45 -2.38 -8.74 3.31
CA ASP A 45 -1.77 -9.63 2.29
C ASP A 45 -0.64 -10.53 2.85
N GLU A 46 -0.20 -10.27 4.08
CA GLU A 46 0.86 -11.04 4.77
C GLU A 46 0.48 -12.51 5.08
N THR A 47 -0.77 -12.91 4.80
CA THR A 47 -1.24 -14.31 4.97
C THR A 47 -0.94 -15.14 3.72
N THR A 48 0.33 -15.35 3.40
CA THR A 48 0.76 -16.52 2.62
C THR A 48 1.73 -17.34 3.45
N ARG A 49 1.21 -18.02 4.49
CA ARG A 49 1.78 -19.26 5.02
C ARG A 49 0.80 -20.05 5.87
#